data_AF-A0A1Q7GQS0-F1
#
_entry.id   AF-A0A1Q7GQS0-F1
#
_cell.length_a   1.000
_cell.length_b   1.000
_cell.length_c   1.000
_cell.angle_alpha   90.00
_cell.angle_beta   90.00
_cell.angle_gamma   90.00
#
_symmetry.space_group_name_H-M   'P 1'
#
loop_
_entity.id
_entity.type
_entity.pdbx_description
1 polymer ?
#
loop_
_entity_poly.entity_id
_entity_poly.type
_entity_poly.pdbx_seq_one_letter_code
_entity_poly.pdbx_strand_id
1 'polypeptide(L)'
;MKGAMGIDHITLCVENLEAAEYLFTKILGFEVIWSARDVGSEKSSMDTIVVQRGDAKVALMQGRDKTVKSQITEFIEKYGEGIQHVAIEVDDIEAVSREWEEHGVKFSGPLKEGRDGCGPLKQRFTYPLFPGSGVFLELTQRRHGKEQAKTFVRGTVESLYKDIERDQLKEVEQTIIDYDAIPMKGRRGKRAS
;
A
#
# COMPACT_ATOMS: atom_id res chain seq x y z
N MET A 1 -2.53 19.51 8.54
CA MET A 1 -3.22 18.22 8.80
C MET A 1 -4.51 18.43 9.62
N LYS A 2 -5.58 18.88 8.95
CA LYS A 2 -6.92 18.39 9.33
C LYS A 2 -7.09 17.06 8.59
N GLY A 3 -7.59 16.01 9.24
CA GLY A 3 -8.12 14.85 8.53
C GLY A 3 -7.17 13.67 8.24
N ALA A 4 -6.14 13.41 9.03
CA ALA A 4 -5.59 12.04 9.14
C ALA A 4 -6.21 11.40 10.39
N MET A 5 -7.02 10.37 10.20
CA MET A 5 -7.84 9.76 11.26
C MET A 5 -7.11 8.63 11.98
N GLY A 6 -6.18 7.96 11.29
CA GLY A 6 -5.41 6.84 11.83
C GLY A 6 -4.81 5.97 10.73
N ILE A 7 -4.26 4.83 11.14
CA ILE A 7 -3.83 3.77 10.22
C ILE A 7 -5.06 2.91 9.90
N ASP A 8 -5.43 2.78 8.62
CA ASP A 8 -6.50 1.87 8.22
C ASP A 8 -6.03 0.42 8.22
N HIS A 9 -4.85 0.16 7.65
CA HIS A 9 -4.23 -1.15 7.62
C HIS A 9 -2.73 -1.08 7.29
N ILE A 10 -2.03 -2.19 7.54
CA ILE A 10 -0.63 -2.41 7.15
C ILE A 10 -0.58 -3.61 6.21
N THR A 11 0.23 -3.53 5.16
CA THR A 11 0.34 -4.61 4.18
C THR A 11 1.73 -5.23 4.21
N LEU A 12 1.77 -6.56 4.34
CA LEU A 12 2.98 -7.38 4.41
C LEU A 12 3.15 -8.24 3.16
N CYS A 13 4.31 -8.15 2.53
CA CYS A 13 4.76 -9.10 1.52
C CYS A 13 5.40 -10.31 2.22
N VAL A 14 4.92 -11.51 1.89
CA VAL A 14 5.38 -12.79 2.43
C VAL A 14 5.62 -13.80 1.30
N GLU A 15 6.61 -14.66 1.46
CA GLU A 15 6.91 -15.76 0.54
C GLU A 15 5.89 -16.90 0.69
N ASN A 16 5.45 -17.15 1.92
CA ASN A 16 4.52 -18.23 2.26
C ASN A 16 3.29 -17.69 3.00
N LEU A 17 2.22 -17.46 2.24
CA LEU A 17 0.95 -16.93 2.74
C LEU A 17 0.26 -17.85 3.74
N GLU A 18 0.38 -19.17 3.57
CA GLU A 18 -0.23 -20.17 4.45
C GLU A 18 0.46 -20.19 5.82
N ALA A 19 1.79 -20.13 5.84
CA ALA A 19 2.57 -20.00 7.08
C ALA A 19 2.29 -18.66 7.79
N ALA A 20 2.19 -17.57 7.03
CA ALA A 20 1.85 -16.26 7.57
C ALA A 20 0.41 -16.24 8.15
N GLU A 21 -0.57 -16.80 7.43
CA GLU A 21 -1.94 -16.95 7.93
C GLU A 21 -1.96 -17.77 9.23
N TYR A 22 -1.22 -18.88 9.29
CA TYR A 22 -1.11 -19.69 10.50
C TYR A 22 -0.54 -18.88 11.68
N LEU A 23 0.56 -18.16 11.47
CA LEU A 23 1.15 -17.29 12.50
C LEU A 23 0.13 -16.26 13.01
N PHE A 24 -0.50 -15.51 12.11
CA PHE A 24 -1.42 -14.45 12.51
C PHE A 24 -2.68 -14.99 13.18
N THR A 25 -3.25 -16.08 12.68
CA THR A 25 -4.52 -16.61 13.19
C THR A 25 -4.36 -17.52 14.41
N LYS A 26 -3.43 -18.49 14.35
CA LYS A 26 -3.30 -19.52 15.39
C LYS A 26 -2.39 -19.11 16.54
N ILE A 27 -1.39 -18.27 16.29
CA ILE A 27 -0.42 -17.86 17.31
C ILE A 27 -0.76 -16.46 17.83
N LEU A 28 -0.96 -15.50 16.93
CA LEU A 28 -1.18 -14.10 17.30
C LEU A 28 -2.66 -13.77 17.55
N GLY A 29 -3.59 -14.69 17.29
CA GLY A 29 -5.00 -14.57 17.62
C GLY A 29 -5.76 -13.51 16.80
N PHE A 30 -5.34 -13.28 15.56
CA PHE A 30 -6.12 -12.50 14.59
C PHE A 30 -7.21 -13.38 13.95
N GLU A 31 -8.25 -12.74 13.44
CA GLU A 31 -9.32 -13.37 12.66
C GLU A 31 -9.19 -13.01 11.18
N VAL A 32 -9.46 -13.96 10.28
CA VAL A 32 -9.53 -13.68 8.84
C VAL A 32 -10.85 -12.97 8.55
N ILE A 33 -10.77 -11.75 8.00
CA ILE A 33 -11.95 -10.94 7.68
C ILE A 33 -12.22 -10.84 6.17
N TRP A 34 -11.20 -11.10 5.34
CA TRP A 34 -11.32 -11.07 3.89
C TRP A 34 -10.15 -11.80 3.24
N SER A 35 -10.36 -12.37 2.06
CA SER A 35 -9.30 -12.92 1.24
C SER A 35 -9.65 -12.86 -0.24
N ALA A 36 -8.62 -12.86 -1.08
CA ALA A 36 -8.78 -12.98 -2.52
C ALA A 36 -7.58 -13.71 -3.12
N ARG A 37 -7.87 -14.50 -4.15
CA ARG A 37 -6.85 -15.23 -4.92
C ARG A 37 -6.77 -14.68 -6.34
N ASP A 38 -5.60 -14.79 -6.94
CA ASP A 38 -5.32 -14.37 -8.32
C ASP A 38 -5.84 -12.96 -8.63
N VAL A 39 -5.44 -11.97 -7.81
CA VAL A 39 -5.76 -10.56 -8.00
C VAL A 39 -4.62 -9.89 -8.73
N GLY A 40 -4.87 -9.36 -9.93
CA GLY A 40 -3.85 -8.69 -10.73
C GLY A 40 -4.21 -8.64 -12.20
N SER A 41 -3.27 -8.98 -13.06
CA SER A 41 -3.46 -9.04 -14.51
C SER A 41 -3.13 -10.42 -15.08
N GLU A 42 -3.19 -10.54 -16.40
CA GLU A 42 -2.68 -11.71 -17.12
C GLU A 42 -1.14 -11.82 -17.04
N LYS A 43 -0.45 -10.73 -16.70
CA LYS A 43 1.02 -10.71 -16.66
C LYS A 43 1.59 -11.18 -15.33
N SER A 44 0.96 -10.77 -14.23
CA SER A 44 1.26 -11.25 -12.89
C SER A 44 0.07 -10.99 -11.96
N SER A 45 0.02 -11.66 -10.82
CA SER A 45 -1.02 -11.43 -9.81
C SER A 45 -0.50 -11.65 -8.39
N MET A 46 -1.40 -11.63 -7.42
CA MET A 46 -1.12 -11.99 -6.03
C MET A 46 -2.30 -12.70 -5.38
N ASP A 47 -1.99 -13.44 -4.33
CA ASP A 47 -2.95 -13.93 -3.35
C ASP A 47 -2.86 -13.09 -2.08
N THR A 48 -3.99 -12.83 -1.43
CA THR A 48 -4.02 -12.03 -0.21
C THR A 48 -5.02 -12.53 0.82
N ILE A 49 -4.63 -12.43 2.08
CA ILE A 49 -5.46 -12.73 3.26
C ILE A 49 -5.36 -11.54 4.20
N VAL A 50 -6.52 -10.99 4.56
CA VAL A 50 -6.63 -9.87 5.49
C VAL A 50 -7.08 -10.40 6.83
N VAL A 51 -6.29 -10.10 7.84
CA VAL A 51 -6.52 -10.49 9.22
C VAL A 51 -6.72 -9.26 10.10
N GLN A 52 -7.57 -9.38 11.11
CA GLN A 52 -7.87 -8.30 12.06
C GLN A 52 -7.84 -8.77 13.51
N ARG A 53 -7.31 -7.92 14.41
CA ARG A 53 -7.41 -8.08 15.86
C ARG A 53 -7.60 -6.71 16.51
N GLY A 54 -8.78 -6.47 17.09
CA GLY A 54 -9.15 -5.12 17.53
C GLY A 54 -9.13 -4.16 16.35
N ASP A 55 -8.41 -3.04 16.50
CA ASP A 55 -8.25 -2.04 15.45
C ASP A 55 -7.09 -2.36 14.48
N ALA A 56 -6.25 -3.35 14.79
CA ALA A 56 -5.12 -3.73 13.95
C ALA A 56 -5.61 -4.56 12.77
N LYS A 57 -5.44 -4.04 11.55
CA LYS A 57 -5.74 -4.73 10.28
C LYS A 57 -4.45 -4.96 9.50
N VAL A 58 -4.20 -6.20 9.10
CA VAL A 58 -3.01 -6.59 8.34
C VAL A 58 -3.42 -7.34 7.08
N ALA A 59 -2.97 -6.87 5.91
CA ALA A 59 -3.09 -7.57 4.65
C ALA A 59 -1.80 -8.36 4.38
N LEU A 60 -1.89 -9.68 4.39
CA LEU A 60 -0.80 -10.57 4.01
C LEU A 60 -0.90 -10.81 2.50
N MET A 61 0.20 -10.70 1.77
CA MET A 61 0.22 -10.86 0.31
C MET A 61 1.38 -11.73 -0.15
N GLN A 62 1.08 -12.68 -1.03
CA GLN A 62 2.07 -13.51 -1.71
C GLN A 62 1.95 -13.32 -3.22
N GLY A 63 3.11 -13.16 -3.86
CA GLY A 63 3.22 -13.00 -5.31
C GLY A 63 2.81 -14.24 -6.10
N ARG A 64 2.24 -14.01 -7.27
CA ARG A 64 1.98 -15.03 -8.29
C ARG A 64 2.59 -14.57 -9.61
N ASP A 65 3.77 -15.10 -9.90
CA ASP A 65 4.46 -14.84 -11.16
C ASP A 65 3.72 -15.56 -12.30
N LYS A 66 3.54 -14.86 -13.43
CA LYS A 66 2.99 -15.46 -14.66
C LYS A 66 3.95 -15.21 -15.83
N THR A 67 3.62 -14.27 -16.73
CA THR A 67 4.52 -13.89 -17.82
C THR A 67 5.58 -12.88 -17.38
N VAL A 68 5.35 -12.18 -16.26
CA VAL A 68 6.32 -11.34 -15.56
C VAL A 68 6.31 -11.67 -14.06
N LYS A 69 7.35 -11.26 -13.34
CA LYS A 69 7.38 -11.36 -11.88
C LYS A 69 6.35 -10.42 -11.28
N SER A 70 5.63 -10.90 -10.27
CA SER A 70 4.71 -10.06 -9.52
C SER A 70 5.46 -8.95 -8.78
N GLN A 71 4.82 -7.79 -8.61
CA GLN A 71 5.37 -6.69 -7.79
C GLN A 71 5.67 -7.11 -6.33
N ILE A 72 5.06 -8.20 -5.85
CA ILE A 72 5.28 -8.73 -4.50
C ILE A 72 6.56 -9.56 -4.45
N THR A 73 6.75 -10.43 -5.46
CA THR A 73 7.99 -11.20 -5.62
C THR A 73 9.19 -10.27 -5.76
N GLU A 74 9.09 -9.25 -6.63
CA GLU A 74 10.18 -8.29 -6.83
C GLU A 74 10.48 -7.48 -5.56
N PHE A 75 9.45 -7.09 -4.81
CA PHE A 75 9.64 -6.45 -3.52
C PHE A 75 10.45 -7.32 -2.56
N ILE A 76 10.11 -8.60 -2.42
CA ILE A 76 10.80 -9.52 -1.52
C ILE A 76 12.24 -9.75 -1.98
N GLU A 77 12.49 -9.92 -3.28
CA GLU A 77 13.86 -10.09 -3.80
C GLU A 77 14.77 -8.90 -3.49
N LYS A 78 14.21 -7.67 -3.52
CA LYS A 78 14.98 -6.44 -3.32
C LYS A 78 15.09 -6.02 -1.85
N TYR A 79 14.06 -6.29 -1.04
CA TYR A 79 13.92 -5.73 0.31
C TYR A 79 13.67 -6.78 1.42
N GLY A 80 13.42 -8.03 1.06
CA GLY A 80 13.00 -9.10 1.96
C GLY A 80 11.49 -9.09 2.27
N GLU A 81 11.01 -10.13 2.96
CA GLU A 81 9.66 -10.16 3.52
C GLU A 81 9.46 -9.00 4.51
N GLY A 82 8.32 -8.32 4.44
CA GLY A 82 8.09 -7.16 5.30
C GLY A 82 6.98 -6.22 4.83
N ILE A 83 6.94 -5.03 5.44
CA ILE A 83 5.91 -4.02 5.17
C ILE A 83 6.14 -3.43 3.78
N GLN A 84 5.14 -3.56 2.90
CA GLN A 84 5.13 -2.89 1.61
C GLN A 84 4.52 -1.50 1.70
N HIS A 85 3.37 -1.39 2.37
CA HIS A 85 2.72 -0.10 2.54
C HIS A 85 1.94 0.00 3.84
N VAL A 86 1.73 1.26 4.24
CA VAL A 86 0.87 1.64 5.35
C VAL A 86 -0.24 2.52 4.80
N ALA A 87 -1.48 2.13 5.08
CA ALA A 87 -2.65 2.89 4.67
C ALA A 87 -3.07 3.87 5.76
N ILE A 88 -3.21 5.14 5.38
CA ILE A 88 -3.63 6.24 6.24
C ILE A 88 -5.06 6.59 5.88
N GLU A 89 -5.95 6.58 6.88
CA GLU A 89 -7.33 7.01 6.73
C GLU A 89 -7.43 8.53 6.78
N VAL A 90 -8.14 9.11 5.81
CA VAL A 90 -8.38 10.55 5.72
C VAL A 90 -9.85 10.88 5.47
N ASP A 91 -10.28 12.04 5.95
CA ASP A 91 -11.66 12.53 5.80
C ASP A 91 -12.00 12.88 4.34
N ASP A 92 -11.03 13.47 3.63
CA ASP A 92 -11.16 13.95 2.24
C ASP A 92 -9.85 13.70 1.48
N ILE A 93 -9.82 12.58 0.73
CA ILE A 93 -8.65 12.15 -0.04
C ILE A 93 -8.32 13.10 -1.19
N GLU A 94 -9.30 13.81 -1.75
CA GLU A 94 -9.07 14.75 -2.86
C GLU A 94 -8.41 16.02 -2.34
N ALA A 95 -8.90 16.54 -1.20
CA ALA A 95 -8.28 17.68 -0.55
C ALA A 95 -6.85 17.38 -0.09
N VAL A 96 -6.63 16.23 0.56
CA VAL A 96 -5.30 15.79 1.00
C VAL A 96 -4.38 15.54 -0.20
N SER A 97 -4.87 14.87 -1.25
CA SER A 97 -4.08 14.63 -2.47
C SER A 97 -3.60 15.94 -3.09
N ARG A 98 -4.49 16.94 -3.21
CA ARG A 98 -4.15 18.25 -3.76
C ARG A 98 -3.13 18.98 -2.88
N GLU A 99 -3.33 19.00 -1.56
CA GLU A 99 -2.37 19.58 -0.61
C GLU A 99 -0.99 18.89 -0.76
N TRP A 100 -0.95 17.57 -0.87
CA TRP A 100 0.29 16.82 -1.03
C TRP A 100 0.97 17.09 -2.38
N GLU A 101 0.21 17.14 -3.47
CA GLU A 101 0.71 17.50 -4.81
C GLU A 101 1.30 18.92 -4.83
N GLU A 102 0.69 19.88 -4.12
CA GLU A 102 1.23 21.24 -3.95
C GLU A 102 2.60 21.25 -3.24
N HIS A 103 2.87 20.25 -2.40
CA HIS A 103 4.17 20.04 -1.75
C HIS A 103 5.11 19.11 -2.54
N GLY A 104 4.77 18.76 -3.79
CA GLY A 104 5.61 17.96 -4.68
C GLY A 104 5.47 16.45 -4.49
N VAL A 105 4.45 15.98 -3.75
CA VAL A 105 4.17 14.55 -3.63
C VAL A 105 3.70 13.96 -4.95
N LYS A 106 4.23 12.79 -5.28
CA LYS A 106 3.94 12.01 -6.47
C LYS A 106 3.16 10.76 -6.10
N PHE A 107 2.09 10.51 -6.84
CA PHE A 107 1.22 9.34 -6.68
C PHE A 107 1.40 8.33 -7.82
N SER A 108 1.35 7.04 -7.48
CA SER A 108 1.32 5.95 -8.45
C SER A 108 -0.12 5.76 -8.93
N GLY A 109 -0.44 6.40 -10.04
CA GLY A 109 -1.75 6.31 -10.67
C GLY A 109 -2.84 7.24 -10.12
N PRO A 110 -4.03 7.20 -10.74
CA PRO A 110 -5.16 8.05 -10.35
C PRO A 110 -5.86 7.52 -9.10
N LEU A 111 -6.65 8.39 -8.47
CA LEU A 111 -7.59 8.02 -7.41
C LEU A 111 -8.51 6.88 -7.87
N LYS A 112 -8.68 5.87 -7.02
CA LYS A 112 -9.60 4.75 -7.26
C LYS A 112 -10.83 4.89 -6.38
N GLU A 113 -11.98 4.55 -6.94
CA GLU A 113 -13.25 4.54 -6.23
C GLU A 113 -13.86 3.14 -6.29
N GLY A 114 -14.41 2.71 -5.16
CA GLY A 114 -15.11 1.45 -5.00
C GLY A 114 -16.17 1.55 -3.92
N ARG A 115 -16.76 0.42 -3.57
CA ARG A 115 -17.73 0.31 -2.49
C ARG A 115 -17.52 -0.99 -1.75
N ASP A 116 -17.40 -0.91 -0.43
CA ASP A 116 -17.38 -2.06 0.47
C ASP A 116 -18.63 -2.07 1.35
N GLY A 117 -18.67 -2.96 2.35
CA GLY A 117 -19.78 -3.04 3.31
C GLY A 117 -19.98 -1.76 4.13
N CYS A 118 -18.93 -0.96 4.33
CA CYS A 118 -19.01 0.32 5.02
C CYS A 118 -19.51 1.47 4.12
N GLY A 119 -19.53 1.31 2.80
CA GLY A 119 -20.00 2.32 1.85
C GLY A 119 -18.94 2.69 0.80
N PRO A 120 -18.96 3.94 0.29
CA PRO A 120 -17.96 4.39 -0.67
C PRO A 120 -16.54 4.31 -0.07
N LEU A 121 -15.64 3.72 -0.85
CA LEU A 121 -14.22 3.60 -0.54
C LEU A 121 -13.42 4.31 -1.63
N LYS A 122 -12.54 5.22 -1.23
CA LYS A 122 -11.56 5.84 -2.13
C LYS A 122 -10.15 5.47 -1.69
N GLN A 123 -9.27 5.16 -2.65
CA GLN A 123 -7.91 4.69 -2.39
C GLN A 123 -6.92 5.29 -3.40
N ARG A 124 -5.69 5.60 -2.95
CA ARG A 124 -4.61 6.09 -3.82
C ARG A 124 -3.24 5.75 -3.25
N PHE A 125 -2.32 5.27 -4.08
CA PHE A 125 -0.94 4.97 -3.68
C PHE A 125 0.03 6.09 -4.00
N THR A 126 0.98 6.32 -3.11
CA THR A 126 2.17 7.15 -3.39
C THR A 126 3.24 6.33 -4.10
N TYR A 127 4.27 6.98 -4.63
CA TYR A 127 5.55 6.31 -4.88
C TYR A 127 6.26 5.96 -3.56
N PRO A 128 7.30 5.10 -3.57
CA PRO A 128 8.09 4.75 -2.39
C PRO A 128 8.61 5.96 -1.61
N LEU A 129 8.61 5.87 -0.28
CA LEU A 129 8.91 6.97 0.63
C LEU A 129 10.34 7.47 0.51
N PHE A 130 11.31 6.57 0.35
CA PHE A 130 12.74 6.89 0.42
C PHE A 130 13.52 6.27 -0.73
N PRO A 131 14.64 6.88 -1.15
CA PRO A 131 15.55 6.25 -2.09
C PRO A 131 16.03 4.90 -1.57
N GLY A 132 16.00 3.87 -2.42
CA GLY A 132 16.42 2.50 -2.06
C GLY A 132 15.48 1.76 -1.10
N SER A 133 14.26 2.26 -0.86
CA SER A 133 13.22 1.58 -0.10
C SER A 133 12.05 1.21 -1.00
N GLY A 134 11.40 0.07 -0.74
CA GLY A 134 10.14 -0.31 -1.38
C GLY A 134 8.89 0.20 -0.66
N VAL A 135 9.02 0.79 0.53
CA VAL A 135 7.86 1.13 1.37
C VAL A 135 7.16 2.37 0.81
N PHE A 136 5.85 2.30 0.58
CA PHE A 136 5.02 3.44 0.15
C PHE A 136 3.81 3.65 1.06
N LEU A 137 3.06 4.73 0.82
CA LEU A 137 1.82 5.01 1.54
C LEU A 137 0.60 4.78 0.66
N GLU A 138 -0.48 4.41 1.32
CA GLU A 138 -1.81 4.46 0.75
C GLU A 138 -2.63 5.53 1.48
N LEU A 139 -3.35 6.36 0.73
CA LEU A 139 -4.43 7.16 1.27
C LEU A 139 -5.74 6.40 1.10
N THR A 140 -6.53 6.33 2.16
CA THR A 140 -7.87 5.73 2.17
C THR A 140 -8.90 6.71 2.69
N GLN A 141 -10.08 6.74 2.10
CA GLN A 141 -11.22 7.46 2.65
C GLN A 141 -12.44 6.54 2.65
N ARG A 142 -13.07 6.41 3.82
CA ARG A 142 -14.33 5.69 4.01
C ARG A 142 -15.32 6.63 4.68
N ARG A 143 -16.55 6.69 4.16
CA ARG A 143 -17.65 7.32 4.91
C ARG A 143 -18.17 6.29 5.89
N HIS A 144 -18.06 6.55 7.19
CA HIS A 144 -18.50 5.62 8.24
C HIS A 144 -19.98 5.22 8.07
N GLY A 145 -20.21 4.00 7.58
CA GLY A 145 -21.47 3.29 7.69
C GLY A 145 -21.63 2.64 9.07
N LYS A 146 -22.76 1.93 9.29
CA LYS A 146 -23.08 1.25 10.56
C LYS A 146 -22.47 -0.16 10.72
N GLU A 147 -21.67 -0.62 9.76
CA GLU A 147 -21.12 -1.98 9.78
C GLU A 147 -19.91 -2.14 10.70
N GLN A 148 -19.74 -3.34 11.26
CA GLN A 148 -18.76 -3.65 12.31
C GLN A 148 -17.34 -3.92 11.79
N ALA A 149 -17.14 -4.19 10.49
CA ALA A 149 -15.82 -4.50 9.94
C ALA A 149 -15.58 -3.84 8.57
N LYS A 150 -14.49 -3.07 8.47
CA LYS A 150 -14.02 -2.48 7.19
C LYS A 150 -13.43 -3.58 6.32
N THR A 151 -13.94 -3.76 5.10
CA THR A 151 -13.47 -4.80 4.18
C THR A 151 -12.76 -4.22 2.95
N PHE A 152 -12.08 -5.08 2.20
CA PHE A 152 -11.38 -4.72 0.97
C PHE A 152 -12.27 -5.02 -0.25
N VAL A 153 -12.11 -4.20 -1.29
CA VAL A 153 -12.87 -4.34 -2.54
C VAL A 153 -11.95 -4.93 -3.60
N ARG A 154 -12.24 -6.16 -4.05
CA ARG A 154 -11.40 -6.88 -5.03
C ARG A 154 -11.06 -6.00 -6.25
N GLY A 155 -12.06 -5.34 -6.84
CA GLY A 155 -11.86 -4.50 -8.04
C GLY A 155 -10.92 -3.31 -7.82
N THR A 156 -10.97 -2.70 -6.62
CA THR A 156 -10.07 -1.61 -6.26
C THR A 156 -8.66 -2.13 -6.01
N VAL A 157 -8.51 -3.25 -5.30
CA VAL A 157 -7.23 -3.94 -5.09
C VAL A 157 -6.58 -4.32 -6.43
N GLU A 158 -7.36 -4.85 -7.38
CA GLU A 158 -6.88 -5.20 -8.72
C GLU A 158 -6.42 -3.97 -9.51
N SER A 159 -7.17 -2.86 -9.41
CA SER A 159 -6.82 -1.62 -10.10
C SER A 159 -5.55 -0.97 -9.54
N LEU A 160 -5.38 -1.01 -8.23
CA LEU A 160 -4.17 -0.56 -7.53
C LEU A 160 -2.97 -1.44 -7.86
N TYR A 161 -3.15 -2.76 -7.90
CA TYR A 161 -2.11 -3.70 -8.33
C TYR A 161 -1.59 -3.38 -9.73
N LYS A 162 -2.49 -3.09 -10.67
CA LYS A 162 -2.13 -2.75 -12.06
C LYS A 162 -1.38 -1.42 -12.18
N ASP A 163 -1.57 -0.47 -11.26
CA ASP A 163 -0.80 0.76 -11.24
C ASP A 163 0.67 0.48 -10.88
N ILE A 164 0.90 -0.36 -9.86
CA ILE A 164 2.27 -0.74 -9.47
C ILE A 164 2.90 -1.63 -10.54
N GLU A 165 2.18 -2.63 -11.08
CA GLU A 165 2.70 -3.47 -12.17
C GLU A 165 3.09 -2.63 -13.40
N ARG A 166 2.32 -1.59 -13.74
CA ARG A 166 2.68 -0.65 -14.81
C ARG A 166 3.99 0.08 -14.50
N ASP A 167 4.16 0.55 -13.27
CA ASP A 167 5.33 1.34 -12.88
C ASP A 167 6.60 0.45 -12.78
N GLN A 168 6.44 -0.79 -12.30
CA GLN A 168 7.46 -1.85 -12.33
C GLN A 168 7.93 -2.15 -13.76
N LEU A 169 7.01 -2.38 -14.70
CA LEU A 169 7.33 -2.69 -16.10
C LEU A 169 7.98 -1.53 -16.87
N LYS A 170 7.85 -0.31 -16.36
CA LYS A 170 8.49 0.90 -16.90
C LYS A 170 9.80 1.23 -16.20
N GLU A 171 10.22 0.41 -15.24
CA GLU A 171 11.41 0.63 -14.40
C GLU A 171 11.40 2.03 -13.76
N VAL A 172 10.23 2.45 -13.29
CA VAL A 172 10.06 3.78 -12.67
C VAL A 172 10.74 3.79 -11.31
N GLU A 173 11.98 4.26 -11.25
CA GLU A 173 12.67 4.57 -10.00
C GLU A 173 12.29 5.99 -9.54
N GLN A 174 11.09 6.13 -8.99
CA GLN A 174 10.62 7.36 -8.37
C GLN A 174 10.39 7.17 -6.88
N THR A 175 10.53 8.27 -6.13
CA THR A 175 10.13 8.34 -4.73
C THR A 175 8.98 9.33 -4.57
N ILE A 176 8.34 9.32 -3.40
CA ILE A 176 7.18 10.13 -3.07
C ILE A 176 7.40 11.62 -3.36
N ILE A 177 8.62 12.12 -3.23
CA ILE A 177 9.03 13.49 -3.55
C ILE A 177 10.39 13.46 -4.25
N ASP A 178 10.77 14.55 -4.91
CA ASP A 178 12.14 14.69 -5.43
C ASP A 178 13.07 15.16 -4.30
N TYR A 179 13.80 14.24 -3.67
CA TYR A 179 14.73 14.55 -2.59
C TYR A 179 15.90 15.45 -3.01
N ASP A 180 16.27 15.45 -4.28
CA ASP A 180 17.37 16.28 -4.81
C ASP A 180 16.92 17.71 -5.10
N ALA A 181 15.63 17.92 -5.37
CA ALA A 181 15.03 19.24 -5.59
C ALA A 181 14.72 20.01 -4.29
N ILE A 182 14.77 19.36 -3.12
CA ILE A 182 14.47 20.02 -1.84
C ILE A 182 15.66 20.90 -1.42
N PRO A 183 15.46 22.21 -1.21
CA PRO A 183 16.53 23.08 -0.73
C PRO A 183 16.94 22.65 0.68
N MET A 184 18.06 21.93 0.79
CA MET A 184 18.65 21.57 2.08
C MET A 184 19.16 22.85 2.78
N LYS A 185 18.35 23.44 3.67
CA LYS A 185 18.82 24.48 4.58
C LYS A 185 19.89 23.89 5.50
N GLY A 186 21.16 24.13 5.16
CA GLY A 186 22.29 23.99 6.09
C GLY A 186 22.95 22.62 6.16
N ARG A 187 23.46 22.07 5.05
CA ARG A 187 24.70 21.28 5.14
C ARG A 187 25.86 22.25 5.35
N ARG A 188 26.08 22.70 6.61
CA ARG A 188 27.36 23.30 6.99
C ARG A 188 28.44 22.28 6.64
N GLY A 189 29.36 22.69 5.78
CA GLY A 189 30.43 21.84 5.31
C GLY A 189 31.19 21.19 6.46
N LYS A 190 31.38 19.88 6.36
CA LYS A 190 32.66 19.28 6.71
C LYS A 190 33.24 18.69 5.43
N ARG A 191 33.96 19.55 4.69
CA ARG A 191 35.08 19.08 3.87
C ARG A 191 36.27 18.92 4.82
N ALA A 192 36.95 17.78 4.68
CA ALA A 192 38.32 17.46 5.09
C ALA A 192 38.70 17.59 6.58
N SER A 193 39.02 16.44 7.17
CA SER A 193 40.36 16.15 7.71
C SER A 193 40.63 14.67 7.53
#